data_AF-A0ABC9TIN6-F1
#
_entry.id   AF-A0ABC9TIN6-F1
#
_cell.length_a   1.000
_cell.length_b   1.000
_cell.length_c   1.000
_cell.angle_alpha   90.00
_cell.angle_beta   90.00
_cell.angle_gamma   90.00
#
_symmetry.space_group_name_H-M   'P 1'
#
loop_
_entity.id
_entity.type
_entity.pdbx_description
1 polymer ?
#
loop_
_entity_poly.entity_id
_entity_poly.type
_entity_poly.pdbx_seq_one_letter_code
_entity_poly.pdbx_strand_id
1 'polypeptide(L)'
;MKKSNLVFGILLCFISFSSVKVHAQDALDTVYDDGTLSEFSIQETLSEVVDTEAVDVNSVSEQGFIPEIPANATYISDREEAITSEPSAEKILGTDNRKIVSNTTIDPYKKIAFLLITYPNGKKFIGSGNLVSSDTVLTAGHCLYDKDMGGFAKSIAVYPGYNGNYAPFGVAYSKKLMTVRAWVDSSSPQHDIGAIKLDRPIGSKVGWFGLTTNPTSPITLSGYHGDLNRKMGTETGNISRLTTNNVYYQLDSTGGSSGSGVYNNNKQILAVHAYGSNYGNYGTRINTDKLNVVKSWITLNPVAPTNTTGVNYNSHVAELGWLVNVANGGTSGTTGQNRRMEAIKININDSKFAGSIQYRTHVKDKGWLNWVSNGTVSGTTGQKRQMEAIQIKLTGELSSAYNIQYRTHLQNKGWTSWVSNGATSGTTGQNRQMEAIQIRLVKK
;
A
#
# COMPACT_ATOMS: atom_id res chain seq x y z
N MET A 1 41.78 71.16 20.27
CA MET A 1 42.62 69.95 20.46
C MET A 1 41.72 68.80 20.88
N LYS A 2 42.02 67.60 20.36
CA LYS A 2 41.42 66.26 20.60
C LYS A 2 40.12 65.91 19.86
N LYS A 3 40.30 64.90 18.97
CA LYS A 3 39.32 64.11 18.22
C LYS A 3 38.64 63.09 19.14
N SER A 4 37.40 62.69 18.83
CA SER A 4 37.07 61.26 18.62
C SER A 4 35.73 61.08 17.93
N ASN A 5 35.71 60.13 17.01
CA ASN A 5 34.66 59.75 16.07
C ASN A 5 33.41 59.16 16.74
N LEU A 6 32.22 59.41 16.16
CA LEU A 6 31.05 58.57 16.37
C LEU A 6 30.54 58.11 15.00
N VAL A 7 30.67 56.80 14.76
CA VAL A 7 30.22 56.09 13.55
C VAL A 7 28.74 55.77 13.73
N PHE A 8 27.89 56.23 12.81
CA PHE A 8 26.48 55.83 12.72
C PHE A 8 26.39 54.51 11.94
N GLY A 9 26.23 53.40 12.65
CA GLY A 9 25.89 52.10 12.06
C GLY A 9 24.37 51.99 11.90
N ILE A 10 23.90 51.93 10.65
CA ILE A 10 22.51 51.63 10.32
C ILE A 10 22.31 50.12 10.54
N LEU A 11 21.50 49.76 11.53
CA LEU A 11 21.04 48.40 11.77
C LEU A 11 19.97 48.04 10.73
N LEU A 12 20.37 47.44 9.61
CA LEU A 12 19.45 46.79 8.68
C LEU A 12 18.99 45.47 9.29
N CYS A 13 17.79 45.49 9.86
CA CYS A 13 17.09 44.30 10.35
C CYS A 13 16.65 43.46 9.14
N PHE A 14 17.44 42.43 8.78
CA PHE A 14 17.00 41.40 7.85
C PHE A 14 16.01 40.48 8.58
N ILE A 15 14.71 40.75 8.41
CA ILE A 15 13.68 39.76 8.74
C ILE A 15 13.71 38.72 7.61
N SER A 16 14.39 37.60 7.83
CA SER A 16 14.23 36.44 6.96
C SER A 16 12.86 35.83 7.23
N PHE A 17 11.89 36.06 6.37
CA PHE A 17 10.70 35.23 6.32
C PHE A 17 11.09 33.89 5.68
N SER A 18 11.47 32.91 6.51
CA SER A 18 11.37 31.51 6.10
C SER A 18 9.88 31.17 6.09
N SER A 19 9.28 31.14 4.91
CA SER A 19 7.92 30.64 4.69
C SER A 19 7.90 29.13 4.88
N VAL A 20 7.85 28.69 6.14
CA VAL A 20 7.42 27.33 6.47
C VAL A 20 5.94 27.25 6.08
N LYS A 21 5.66 26.66 4.92
CA LYS A 21 4.30 26.28 4.55
C LYS A 21 3.90 25.12 5.46
N VAL A 22 3.16 25.42 6.52
CA VAL A 22 2.48 24.41 7.32
C VAL A 22 1.29 23.94 6.48
N HIS A 23 1.44 22.85 5.74
CA HIS A 23 0.29 22.14 5.19
C HIS A 23 -0.53 21.56 6.36
N ALA A 24 -1.87 21.61 6.27
CA ALA A 24 -2.73 21.01 7.27
C ALA A 24 -2.54 19.49 7.25
N GLN A 25 -2.26 18.88 8.40
CA GLN A 25 -2.00 17.44 8.53
C GLN A 25 -3.27 16.65 8.21
N ASP A 26 -3.16 15.63 7.35
CA ASP A 26 -4.29 14.78 6.97
C ASP A 26 -4.36 13.53 7.87
N ALA A 27 -5.58 13.11 8.21
CA ALA A 27 -5.84 11.90 8.97
C ALA A 27 -5.25 10.62 8.34
N LEU A 28 -5.09 10.62 7.02
CA LEU A 28 -4.58 9.52 6.22
C LEU A 28 -3.10 9.64 5.86
N ASP A 29 -2.39 10.67 6.34
CA ASP A 29 -0.93 10.74 6.24
C ASP A 29 -0.32 9.42 6.70
N THR A 30 0.60 8.86 5.91
CA THR A 30 1.28 7.62 6.30
C THR A 30 2.36 7.93 7.32
N VAL A 31 2.32 7.22 8.44
CA VAL A 31 3.39 7.18 9.45
C VAL A 31 4.15 5.88 9.28
N TYR A 32 5.48 5.98 9.23
CA TYR A 32 6.38 4.86 9.14
C TYR A 32 7.04 4.55 10.49
N ASP A 33 7.51 3.32 10.66
CA ASP A 33 8.24 2.84 11.85
C ASP A 33 9.58 3.53 12.09
N ASP A 34 10.18 4.14 11.08
CA ASP A 34 11.36 5.00 11.19
C ASP A 34 11.02 6.44 11.66
N GLY A 35 9.75 6.72 11.95
CA GLY A 35 9.25 8.04 12.37
C GLY A 35 9.04 9.02 11.21
N THR A 36 9.34 8.63 9.97
CA THR A 36 9.06 9.47 8.80
C THR A 36 7.57 9.52 8.51
N LEU A 37 7.18 10.57 7.77
CA LEU A 37 5.79 10.83 7.39
C LEU A 37 5.71 11.02 5.87
N SER A 38 4.66 10.50 5.25
CA SER A 38 4.28 10.80 3.87
C SER A 38 2.90 11.40 3.86
N GLU A 39 2.80 12.64 3.39
CA GLU A 39 1.54 13.38 3.32
C GLU A 39 0.53 12.69 2.38
N PHE A 40 -0.72 12.62 2.82
CA PHE A 40 -1.81 12.14 1.98
C PHE A 40 -2.27 13.25 1.03
N SER A 41 -1.64 13.34 -0.13
CA SER A 41 -2.03 14.31 -1.16
C SER A 41 -3.17 13.77 -2.04
N ILE A 42 -4.42 14.06 -1.70
CA ILE A 42 -5.46 14.25 -2.72
C ILE A 42 -5.34 15.67 -3.27
N GLN A 43 -4.82 15.79 -4.51
CA GLN A 43 -4.74 17.03 -5.30
C GLN A 43 -4.66 18.34 -4.48
N GLU A 44 -3.46 18.71 -4.01
CA GLU A 44 -2.89 20.07 -4.09
C GLU A 44 -1.56 20.17 -3.31
N THR A 45 -0.43 20.33 -4.05
CA THR A 45 0.87 20.97 -3.69
C THR A 45 1.62 20.56 -2.39
N LEU A 46 2.95 20.41 -2.25
CA LEU A 46 4.17 20.60 -3.07
C LEU A 46 5.38 19.90 -2.36
N SER A 47 6.20 19.16 -3.13
CA SER A 47 7.67 18.86 -3.02
C SER A 47 8.35 18.41 -1.71
N GLU A 48 8.99 17.23 -1.70
CA GLU A 48 10.44 16.99 -1.93
C GLU A 48 10.76 15.48 -2.05
N VAL A 49 11.87 15.12 -2.72
CA VAL A 49 12.29 13.74 -3.06
C VAL A 49 13.45 13.32 -2.17
N VAL A 50 13.42 12.09 -1.60
CA VAL A 50 14.62 11.41 -1.11
C VAL A 50 14.62 9.95 -1.57
N ASP A 51 15.76 9.56 -2.12
CA ASP A 51 16.12 8.25 -2.66
C ASP A 51 16.65 7.36 -1.53
N THR A 52 16.31 6.07 -1.49
CA THR A 52 17.11 5.07 -0.75
C THR A 52 17.04 3.70 -1.40
N GLU A 53 18.22 3.10 -1.52
CA GLU A 53 18.51 1.81 -2.14
C GLU A 53 17.85 0.62 -1.45
N ALA A 54 17.54 -0.41 -2.24
CA ALA A 54 17.09 -1.69 -1.73
C ALA A 54 18.30 -2.58 -1.38
N VAL A 55 18.41 -2.94 -0.11
CA VAL A 55 19.29 -4.02 0.37
C VAL A 55 18.70 -5.37 -0.05
N ASP A 56 19.54 -6.17 -0.71
CA ASP A 56 19.32 -7.56 -1.10
C ASP A 56 19.64 -8.49 0.09
N VAL A 57 18.71 -9.38 0.44
CA VAL A 57 18.98 -10.48 1.38
C VAL A 57 18.28 -11.73 0.89
N ASN A 58 19.09 -12.69 0.45
CA ASN A 58 18.65 -14.00 0.00
C ASN A 58 18.62 -15.03 1.15
N SER A 59 17.66 -15.95 1.01
CA SER A 59 17.50 -17.27 1.63
C SER A 59 17.05 -17.32 3.10
N VAL A 60 16.03 -18.16 3.42
CA VAL A 60 16.15 -19.43 4.16
C VAL A 60 14.81 -20.21 4.12
N SER A 61 14.95 -21.54 3.96
CA SER A 61 14.11 -22.75 4.17
C SER A 61 12.64 -22.80 3.71
N GLU A 62 12.40 -23.75 2.81
CA GLU A 62 11.19 -23.89 1.97
C GLU A 62 10.28 -25.08 2.33
N GLN A 63 10.22 -25.52 3.58
CA GLN A 63 9.32 -26.59 4.00
C GLN A 63 8.60 -26.22 5.29
N GLY A 64 7.41 -26.80 5.50
CA GLY A 64 6.58 -26.54 6.68
C GLY A 64 7.42 -26.64 7.94
N PHE A 65 7.52 -25.54 8.69
CA PHE A 65 8.30 -25.48 9.93
C PHE A 65 7.37 -25.19 11.10
N ILE A 66 7.80 -25.58 12.30
CA ILE A 66 7.07 -25.34 13.54
C ILE A 66 7.54 -23.99 14.10
N PRO A 67 6.68 -22.96 14.14
CA PRO A 67 7.07 -21.68 14.69
C PRO A 67 7.27 -21.75 16.20
N GLU A 68 8.33 -21.12 16.71
CA GLU A 68 8.51 -20.88 18.13
C GLU A 68 7.59 -19.75 18.60
N ILE A 69 6.34 -20.09 18.89
CA ILE A 69 5.35 -19.15 19.45
C ILE A 69 5.40 -19.25 20.97
N PRO A 70 5.87 -18.21 21.69
CA PRO A 70 6.00 -18.25 23.14
C PRO A 70 4.67 -18.55 23.83
N ALA A 71 4.72 -19.31 24.93
CA ALA A 71 3.53 -19.63 25.72
C ALA A 71 2.84 -18.39 26.31
N ASN A 72 3.62 -17.33 26.57
CA ASN A 72 3.13 -16.05 27.08
C ASN A 72 2.67 -15.07 25.99
N ALA A 73 2.68 -15.46 24.70
CA ALA A 73 2.12 -14.63 23.65
C ALA A 73 0.59 -14.59 23.79
N THR A 74 0.05 -13.40 24.03
CA THR A 74 -1.40 -13.17 24.17
C THR A 74 -2.01 -12.74 22.85
N TYR A 75 -3.32 -12.84 22.70
CA TYR A 75 -3.98 -12.36 21.49
C TYR A 75 -4.22 -10.85 21.59
N ILE A 76 -3.87 -10.12 20.53
CA ILE A 76 -4.07 -8.67 20.49
C ILE A 76 -5.56 -8.38 20.41
N SER A 77 -6.01 -7.43 21.21
CA SER A 77 -7.35 -6.86 21.17
C SER A 77 -7.21 -5.42 21.65
N ASP A 78 -7.94 -4.51 21.02
CA ASP A 78 -7.77 -3.09 21.30
C ASP A 78 -8.32 -2.68 22.67
N ARG A 79 -9.19 -3.48 23.33
CA ARG A 79 -9.79 -3.15 24.63
C ARG A 79 -10.17 -4.38 25.47
N GLU A 80 -10.06 -4.25 26.80
CA GLU A 80 -10.70 -5.17 27.76
C GLU A 80 -12.24 -5.00 27.74
N GLU A 81 -12.96 -6.05 28.16
CA GLU A 81 -14.41 -6.35 28.03
C GLU A 81 -15.45 -5.31 28.56
N ALA A 82 -15.18 -4.00 28.51
CA ALA A 82 -16.14 -2.99 28.95
C ALA A 82 -17.33 -2.87 27.96
N ILE A 83 -18.44 -3.54 28.31
CA ILE A 83 -19.69 -3.66 27.54
C ILE A 83 -20.44 -2.32 27.32
N THR A 84 -19.99 -1.20 27.90
CA THR A 84 -20.79 0.05 27.96
C THR A 84 -20.25 1.23 27.15
N SER A 85 -19.11 1.11 26.44
CA SER A 85 -18.58 2.17 25.57
C SER A 85 -18.32 1.68 24.15
N GLU A 86 -18.61 2.50 23.14
CA GLU A 86 -18.24 2.25 21.74
C GLU A 86 -16.89 2.92 21.43
N PRO A 87 -15.88 2.20 20.92
CA PRO A 87 -15.87 0.77 20.54
C PRO A 87 -15.71 -0.21 21.71
N SER A 88 -16.17 -1.47 21.52
CA SER A 88 -15.99 -2.58 22.47
C SER A 88 -15.02 -3.66 21.96
N ALA A 89 -14.62 -4.58 22.84
CA ALA A 89 -13.90 -5.79 22.47
C ALA A 89 -14.68 -6.65 21.45
N GLU A 90 -13.94 -7.41 20.64
CA GLU A 90 -14.46 -8.45 19.76
C GLU A 90 -15.29 -9.49 20.53
N LYS A 91 -16.40 -9.97 19.96
CA LYS A 91 -17.28 -10.89 20.67
C LYS A 91 -17.97 -11.92 19.79
N ILE A 92 -18.37 -13.02 20.44
CA ILE A 92 -19.33 -13.98 19.91
C ILE A 92 -20.74 -13.38 20.02
N LEU A 93 -21.51 -13.43 18.94
CA LEU A 93 -22.81 -12.80 18.77
C LEU A 93 -23.90 -13.87 18.75
N GLY A 94 -24.44 -14.20 19.91
CA GLY A 94 -25.41 -15.28 20.06
C GLY A 94 -24.71 -16.65 19.98
N THR A 95 -25.11 -17.49 19.02
CA THR A 95 -24.48 -18.80 18.81
C THR A 95 -23.23 -18.65 17.95
N ASP A 96 -22.12 -19.26 18.37
CA ASP A 96 -20.88 -19.27 17.60
C ASP A 96 -21.03 -20.08 16.31
N ASN A 97 -20.89 -19.42 15.16
CA ASN A 97 -21.03 -20.02 13.83
C ASN A 97 -19.69 -20.20 13.11
N ARG A 98 -18.56 -19.87 13.76
CA ARG A 98 -17.24 -20.03 13.15
C ARG A 98 -16.92 -21.49 12.93
N LYS A 99 -16.24 -21.74 11.83
CA LYS A 99 -15.68 -23.05 11.48
C LYS A 99 -14.17 -22.98 11.53
N ILE A 100 -13.54 -23.97 12.14
CA ILE A 100 -12.10 -24.16 12.01
C ILE A 100 -11.78 -24.54 10.56
N VAL A 101 -10.83 -23.85 9.96
CA VAL A 101 -10.31 -24.16 8.63
C VAL A 101 -9.41 -25.39 8.74
N SER A 102 -9.89 -26.53 8.24
CA SER A 102 -9.14 -27.80 8.30
C SER A 102 -7.97 -27.86 7.32
N ASN A 103 -8.06 -27.16 6.18
CA ASN A 103 -7.01 -27.08 5.18
C ASN A 103 -6.71 -25.61 4.87
N THR A 104 -5.64 -25.08 5.44
CA THR A 104 -5.20 -23.68 5.25
C THR A 104 -4.35 -23.48 3.99
N THR A 105 -4.03 -24.54 3.23
CA THR A 105 -3.17 -24.44 2.03
C THR A 105 -3.96 -24.12 0.75
N ILE A 106 -5.29 -24.08 0.84
CA ILE A 106 -6.17 -23.77 -0.30
C ILE A 106 -6.55 -22.29 -0.34
N ASP A 107 -7.07 -21.85 -1.48
CA ASP A 107 -7.60 -20.49 -1.63
C ASP A 107 -8.95 -20.34 -0.89
N PRO A 108 -9.19 -19.22 -0.18
CA PRO A 108 -8.30 -18.08 0.01
C PRO A 108 -7.38 -18.17 1.24
N TYR A 109 -7.51 -19.22 2.06
CA TYR A 109 -6.88 -19.33 3.39
C TYR A 109 -5.36 -19.23 3.38
N LYS A 110 -4.69 -19.72 2.32
CA LYS A 110 -3.22 -19.59 2.19
C LYS A 110 -2.72 -18.14 2.15
N LYS A 111 -3.59 -17.19 1.82
CA LYS A 111 -3.30 -15.75 1.73
C LYS A 111 -3.47 -15.01 3.07
N ILE A 112 -4.00 -15.70 4.09
CA ILE A 112 -4.28 -15.13 5.42
C ILE A 112 -3.12 -15.50 6.33
N ALA A 113 -2.58 -14.51 7.02
CA ALA A 113 -1.36 -14.64 7.82
C ALA A 113 -1.66 -14.57 9.31
N PHE A 114 -1.05 -15.49 10.05
CA PHE A 114 -0.87 -15.37 11.49
C PHE A 114 0.27 -14.39 11.72
N LEU A 115 0.08 -13.43 12.62
CA LEU A 115 1.09 -12.46 12.99
C LEU A 115 1.59 -12.75 14.40
N LEU A 116 2.91 -12.87 14.56
CA LEU A 116 3.56 -12.82 15.87
C LEU A 116 4.26 -11.46 16.00
N ILE A 117 3.64 -10.57 16.77
CA ILE A 117 4.00 -9.17 16.94
C ILE A 117 4.85 -9.04 18.19
N THR A 118 6.00 -8.38 18.11
CA THR A 118 6.85 -8.07 19.27
C THR A 118 6.99 -6.56 19.41
N TYR A 119 6.56 -5.99 20.54
CA TYR A 119 6.67 -4.55 20.81
C TYR A 119 7.98 -4.17 21.49
N PRO A 120 8.35 -2.88 21.51
CA PRO A 120 9.56 -2.38 22.16
C PRO A 120 9.70 -2.77 23.63
N ASN A 121 8.59 -2.85 24.37
CA ASN A 121 8.57 -3.31 25.77
C ASN A 121 8.81 -4.82 25.95
N GLY A 122 9.02 -5.58 24.87
CA GLY A 122 9.27 -7.02 24.87
C GLY A 122 8.02 -7.89 24.92
N LYS A 123 6.81 -7.31 25.10
CA LYS A 123 5.55 -8.06 25.02
C LYS A 123 5.33 -8.59 23.60
N LYS A 124 4.73 -9.77 23.54
CA LYS A 124 4.45 -10.47 22.29
C LYS A 124 2.97 -10.75 22.16
N PHE A 125 2.43 -10.44 20.99
CA PHE A 125 1.02 -10.60 20.69
C PHE A 125 0.79 -11.41 19.43
N ILE A 126 -0.40 -11.99 19.34
CA ILE A 126 -0.90 -12.70 18.18
C ILE A 126 -2.00 -11.86 17.52
N GLY A 127 -1.88 -11.64 16.22
CA GLY A 127 -2.89 -10.97 15.41
C GLY A 127 -3.07 -11.64 14.05
N SER A 128 -3.86 -11.02 13.19
CA SER A 128 -4.17 -11.50 11.85
C SER A 128 -3.77 -10.48 10.77
N GLY A 129 -3.49 -10.97 9.56
CA GLY A 129 -3.20 -10.13 8.40
C GLY A 129 -3.49 -10.85 7.09
N ASN A 130 -3.42 -10.12 5.97
CA ASN A 130 -3.79 -10.65 4.66
C ASN A 130 -2.80 -10.20 3.60
N LEU A 131 -2.29 -11.12 2.78
CA LEU A 131 -1.43 -10.76 1.66
C LEU A 131 -2.23 -9.99 0.63
N VAL A 132 -1.75 -8.80 0.26
CA VAL A 132 -2.34 -7.89 -0.76
C VAL A 132 -1.36 -7.60 -1.90
N SER A 133 -0.13 -8.09 -1.79
CA SER A 133 0.85 -8.18 -2.89
C SER A 133 1.78 -9.37 -2.64
N SER A 134 2.84 -9.49 -3.44
CA SER A 134 3.90 -10.48 -3.20
C SER A 134 4.60 -10.27 -1.85
N ASP A 135 4.65 -9.05 -1.32
CA ASP A 135 5.50 -8.66 -0.20
C ASP A 135 4.81 -7.71 0.79
N THR A 136 3.49 -7.56 0.72
CA THR A 136 2.74 -6.61 1.54
C THR A 136 1.56 -7.32 2.19
N VAL A 137 1.44 -7.16 3.51
CA VAL A 137 0.35 -7.67 4.35
C VAL A 137 -0.48 -6.50 4.85
N LEU A 138 -1.79 -6.55 4.66
CA LEU A 138 -2.74 -5.61 5.24
C LEU A 138 -3.23 -6.13 6.60
N THR A 139 -3.24 -5.28 7.61
CA THR A 139 -3.68 -5.58 8.99
C THR A 139 -4.24 -4.32 9.66
N ALA A 140 -4.62 -4.41 10.94
CA ALA A 140 -5.08 -3.28 11.74
C ALA A 140 -3.89 -2.37 12.11
N GLY A 141 -4.14 -1.08 12.31
CA GLY A 141 -3.14 -0.13 12.79
C GLY A 141 -2.63 -0.50 14.17
N HIS A 142 -3.50 -0.96 15.08
CA HIS A 142 -3.11 -1.36 16.43
C HIS A 142 -2.18 -2.57 16.45
N CYS A 143 -2.28 -3.49 15.48
CA CYS A 143 -1.31 -4.57 15.29
C CYS A 143 0.12 -4.07 15.01
N LEU A 144 0.27 -2.81 14.58
CA LEU A 144 1.53 -2.23 14.16
C LEU A 144 2.04 -1.15 15.11
N TYR A 145 1.15 -0.38 15.74
CA TYR A 145 1.48 0.76 16.58
C TYR A 145 0.58 0.82 17.80
N ASP A 146 1.18 0.90 18.98
CA ASP A 146 0.51 1.16 20.25
C ASP A 146 1.40 2.05 21.12
N LYS A 147 0.89 3.25 21.47
CA LYS A 147 1.62 4.24 22.26
C LYS A 147 2.03 3.72 23.65
N ASP A 148 1.19 2.90 24.28
CA ASP A 148 1.40 2.37 25.62
C ASP A 148 2.37 1.16 25.60
N MET A 149 2.60 0.59 24.40
CA MET A 149 3.62 -0.43 24.15
C MET A 149 4.96 0.12 23.63
N GLY A 150 5.10 1.45 23.51
CA GLY A 150 6.32 2.12 23.07
C GLY A 150 6.31 2.52 21.58
N GLY A 151 5.14 2.56 20.95
CA GLY A 151 4.95 2.97 19.56
C GLY A 151 4.89 1.78 18.60
N PHE A 152 5.62 1.86 17.49
CA PHE A 152 5.63 0.80 16.49
C PHE A 152 6.17 -0.52 17.04
N ALA A 153 5.58 -1.63 16.60
CA ALA A 153 6.10 -2.96 16.86
C ALA A 153 7.55 -3.06 16.37
N LYS A 154 8.41 -3.64 17.20
CA LYS A 154 9.84 -3.82 16.91
C LYS A 154 10.07 -4.82 15.78
N SER A 155 9.24 -5.86 15.73
CA SER A 155 9.31 -6.90 14.69
C SER A 155 8.00 -7.67 14.62
N ILE A 156 7.61 -8.07 13.40
CA ILE A 156 6.47 -8.95 13.17
C ILE A 156 6.91 -10.13 12.31
N ALA A 157 6.73 -11.35 12.82
CA ALA A 157 6.85 -12.56 12.03
C ALA A 157 5.49 -12.92 11.43
N VAL A 158 5.48 -13.19 10.12
CA VAL A 158 4.27 -13.37 9.31
C VAL A 158 4.25 -14.79 8.77
N TYR A 159 3.20 -15.55 9.10
CA TYR A 159 3.04 -16.95 8.72
C TYR A 159 1.76 -17.14 7.89
N PRO A 160 1.83 -17.07 6.56
CA PRO A 160 0.69 -17.35 5.69
C PRO A 160 0.18 -18.77 5.91
N GLY A 161 -1.14 -18.93 6.02
CA GLY A 161 -1.81 -20.22 6.14
C GLY A 161 -1.41 -21.06 7.35
N TYR A 162 -0.91 -20.46 8.44
CA TYR A 162 -0.63 -21.20 9.67
C TYR A 162 -1.87 -22.00 10.12
N ASN A 163 -1.69 -23.27 10.49
CA ASN A 163 -2.82 -24.17 10.81
C ASN A 163 -2.99 -24.44 12.31
N GLY A 164 -2.26 -23.73 13.16
CA GLY A 164 -2.20 -23.97 14.61
C GLY A 164 -1.09 -24.93 15.05
N ASN A 165 -0.47 -25.66 14.13
CA ASN A 165 0.62 -26.60 14.42
C ASN A 165 1.92 -26.21 13.71
N TYR A 166 1.87 -26.02 12.39
CA TYR A 166 3.03 -25.67 11.57
C TYR A 166 2.68 -24.60 10.53
N ALA A 167 3.69 -23.88 10.03
CA ALA A 167 3.56 -22.86 9.01
C ALA A 167 3.84 -23.46 7.62
N PRO A 168 2.80 -23.81 6.83
CA PRO A 168 2.97 -24.54 5.57
C PRO A 168 3.74 -23.78 4.50
N PHE A 169 3.76 -22.45 4.56
CA PHE A 169 4.42 -21.59 3.58
C PHE A 169 5.67 -20.89 4.12
N GLY A 170 6.12 -21.26 5.33
CA GLY A 170 7.26 -20.62 5.98
C GLY A 170 6.89 -19.31 6.67
N VAL A 171 7.88 -18.44 6.81
CA VAL A 171 7.80 -17.15 7.51
C VAL A 171 8.45 -16.05 6.68
N ALA A 172 7.87 -14.86 6.76
CA ALA A 172 8.50 -13.61 6.36
C ALA A 172 8.51 -12.66 7.56
N TYR A 173 9.41 -11.68 7.54
CA TYR A 173 9.54 -10.72 8.62
C TYR A 173 9.21 -9.31 8.15
N SER A 174 8.72 -8.48 9.07
CA SER A 174 8.53 -7.05 8.84
C SER A 174 9.87 -6.39 8.48
N LYS A 175 9.91 -5.71 7.34
CA LYS A 175 10.98 -4.81 6.89
C LYS A 175 10.61 -3.34 7.06
N LYS A 176 9.33 -3.01 6.88
CA LYS A 176 8.78 -1.66 7.11
C LYS A 176 7.34 -1.78 7.59
N LEU A 177 6.97 -1.00 8.61
CA LEU A 177 5.59 -0.88 9.09
C LEU A 177 5.03 0.48 8.71
N MET A 178 3.75 0.48 8.31
CA MET A 178 3.03 1.67 7.88
C MET A 178 1.63 1.68 8.48
N THR A 179 1.22 2.79 9.06
CA THR A 179 -0.18 3.05 9.42
C THR A 179 -0.50 4.52 9.14
N VAL A 180 -1.72 4.96 9.44
CA VAL A 180 -2.16 6.33 9.20
C VAL A 180 -2.07 7.19 10.44
N ARG A 181 -1.84 8.50 10.26
CA ARG A 181 -1.70 9.47 11.35
C ARG A 181 -2.87 9.47 12.32
N ALA A 182 -4.11 9.37 11.82
CA ALA A 182 -5.28 9.30 12.70
C ALA A 182 -5.24 8.12 13.68
N TRP A 183 -4.58 7.01 13.31
CA TRP A 183 -4.33 5.92 14.25
C TRP A 183 -3.27 6.31 15.28
N VAL A 184 -2.11 6.80 14.82
CA VAL A 184 -0.97 7.17 15.69
C VAL A 184 -1.34 8.24 16.72
N ASP A 185 -2.05 9.29 16.28
CA ASP A 185 -2.31 10.48 17.09
C ASP A 185 -3.49 10.28 18.05
N SER A 186 -4.48 9.45 17.67
CA SER A 186 -5.76 9.40 18.39
C SER A 186 -6.37 8.00 18.58
N SER A 187 -5.68 6.95 18.14
CA SER A 187 -6.19 5.56 18.15
C SER A 187 -7.59 5.48 17.53
N SER A 188 -7.80 6.17 16.40
CA SER A 188 -9.13 6.31 15.81
C SER A 188 -9.62 4.98 15.22
N PRO A 189 -10.73 4.40 15.71
CA PRO A 189 -11.28 3.14 15.20
C PRO A 189 -11.88 3.26 13.79
N GLN A 190 -12.01 4.49 13.26
CA GLN A 190 -12.39 4.73 11.86
C GLN A 190 -11.21 4.60 10.90
N HIS A 191 -9.99 4.56 11.43
CA HIS A 191 -8.73 4.64 10.71
C HIS A 191 -7.73 3.59 11.23
N ASP A 192 -8.22 2.54 11.89
CA ASP A 192 -7.41 1.44 12.39
C ASP A 192 -7.07 0.50 11.22
N ILE A 193 -6.03 0.88 10.48
CA ILE A 193 -5.55 0.19 9.29
C ILE A 193 -4.06 0.41 9.12
N GLY A 194 -3.35 -0.61 8.68
CA GLY A 194 -1.93 -0.53 8.40
C GLY A 194 -1.44 -1.64 7.49
N ALA A 195 -0.19 -1.53 7.08
CA ALA A 195 0.47 -2.53 6.26
C ALA A 195 1.88 -2.88 6.77
N ILE A 196 2.27 -4.12 6.50
CA ILE A 196 3.60 -4.65 6.75
C ILE A 196 4.25 -4.89 5.39
N LYS A 197 5.36 -4.20 5.12
CA LYS A 197 6.26 -4.56 4.03
C LYS A 197 7.17 -5.68 4.50
N LEU A 198 7.27 -6.75 3.72
CA LEU A 198 8.01 -7.95 4.06
C LEU A 198 9.45 -7.91 3.55
N ASP A 199 10.33 -8.61 4.25
CA ASP A 199 11.72 -8.85 3.87
C ASP A 199 11.87 -9.72 2.61
N ARG A 200 10.81 -10.46 2.22
CA ARG A 200 10.79 -11.37 1.08
C ARG A 200 9.41 -11.47 0.42
N PRO A 201 9.33 -11.80 -0.87
CA PRO A 201 8.07 -11.86 -1.61
C PRO A 201 7.30 -13.18 -1.37
N ILE A 202 6.97 -13.52 -0.12
CA ILE A 202 6.28 -14.77 0.23
C ILE A 202 4.90 -14.92 -0.43
N GLY A 203 4.24 -13.79 -0.72
CA GLY A 203 2.99 -13.71 -1.47
C GLY A 203 3.08 -14.26 -2.89
N SER A 204 4.28 -14.33 -3.49
CA SER A 204 4.47 -15.00 -4.79
C SER A 204 4.17 -16.50 -4.75
N LYS A 205 4.24 -17.12 -3.56
CA LYS A 205 3.91 -18.55 -3.36
C LYS A 205 2.43 -18.76 -3.08
N VAL A 206 1.82 -17.86 -2.31
CA VAL A 206 0.44 -18.03 -1.81
C VAL A 206 -0.61 -17.23 -2.60
N GLY A 207 -0.18 -16.30 -3.45
CA GLY A 207 -1.03 -15.29 -4.05
C GLY A 207 -1.45 -14.24 -3.02
N TRP A 208 -2.43 -13.42 -3.37
CA TRP A 208 -2.93 -12.34 -2.52
C TRP A 208 -4.41 -12.07 -2.79
N PHE A 209 -5.04 -11.30 -1.92
CA PHE A 209 -6.40 -10.81 -2.11
C PHE A 209 -6.44 -9.62 -3.08
N GLY A 210 -7.58 -9.47 -3.76
CA GLY A 210 -7.92 -8.20 -4.38
C GLY A 210 -8.39 -7.19 -3.33
N LEU A 211 -8.58 -5.94 -3.74
CA LEU A 211 -9.14 -4.87 -2.92
C LEU A 211 -10.36 -4.28 -3.61
N THR A 212 -11.37 -3.85 -2.86
CA THR A 212 -12.56 -3.21 -3.41
C THR A 212 -13.08 -2.10 -2.50
N THR A 213 -13.61 -1.04 -3.10
CA THR A 213 -14.35 0.01 -2.40
C THR A 213 -15.85 -0.24 -2.34
N ASN A 214 -16.31 -1.32 -2.98
CA ASN A 214 -17.71 -1.68 -3.15
C ASN A 214 -18.07 -2.78 -2.13
N PRO A 215 -18.67 -2.45 -0.98
CA PRO A 215 -18.96 -3.41 0.07
C PRO A 215 -20.22 -4.21 -0.28
N THR A 216 -20.03 -5.39 -0.87
CA THR A 216 -21.13 -6.28 -1.29
C THR A 216 -21.16 -7.54 -0.43
N SER A 217 -22.36 -7.91 0.03
CA SER A 217 -22.63 -9.20 0.66
C SER A 217 -22.75 -10.34 -0.38
N PRO A 218 -22.57 -11.62 0.04
CA PRO A 218 -22.09 -12.03 1.36
C PRO A 218 -20.62 -11.68 1.56
N ILE A 219 -20.23 -11.59 2.82
CA ILE A 219 -18.86 -11.31 3.26
C ILE A 219 -18.37 -12.45 4.15
N THR A 220 -17.07 -12.70 4.11
CA THR A 220 -16.40 -13.71 4.93
C THR A 220 -15.33 -13.04 5.79
N LEU A 221 -15.30 -13.39 7.08
CA LEU A 221 -14.21 -13.10 8.00
C LEU A 221 -13.44 -14.40 8.23
N SER A 222 -12.13 -14.34 8.02
CA SER A 222 -11.24 -15.47 8.28
C SER A 222 -9.98 -14.96 8.98
N GLY A 223 -9.57 -15.63 10.06
CA GLY A 223 -8.56 -15.08 10.97
C GLY A 223 -8.14 -16.02 12.08
N TYR A 224 -7.27 -15.52 12.96
CA TYR A 224 -6.76 -16.26 14.10
C TYR A 224 -7.40 -15.76 15.38
N HIS A 225 -8.58 -16.30 15.67
CA HIS A 225 -9.36 -15.99 16.85
C HIS A 225 -8.76 -16.68 18.07
N GLY A 226 -8.61 -15.96 19.18
CA GLY A 226 -7.80 -16.39 20.31
C GLY A 226 -8.29 -17.64 21.02
N ASP A 227 -9.60 -17.82 21.02
CA ASP A 227 -10.28 -18.97 21.60
C ASP A 227 -10.21 -20.24 20.73
N LEU A 228 -9.74 -20.12 19.48
CA LEU A 228 -9.55 -21.25 18.56
C LEU A 228 -8.16 -21.88 18.65
N ASN A 229 -7.40 -21.60 19.72
CA ASN A 229 -6.08 -22.17 20.01
C ASN A 229 -5.12 -22.09 18.81
N ARG A 230 -4.92 -20.85 18.30
CA ARG A 230 -4.04 -20.52 17.17
C ARG A 230 -4.44 -21.12 15.82
N LYS A 231 -5.60 -21.77 15.71
CA LYS A 231 -6.14 -22.25 14.43
C LYS A 231 -6.90 -21.14 13.73
N MET A 232 -6.88 -21.19 12.40
CA MET A 232 -7.67 -20.27 11.60
C MET A 232 -9.16 -20.60 11.70
N GLY A 233 -9.95 -19.63 12.09
CA GLY A 233 -11.42 -19.66 12.04
C GLY A 233 -11.94 -18.95 10.80
N THR A 234 -13.14 -19.32 10.37
CA THR A 234 -13.83 -18.64 9.27
C THR A 234 -15.33 -18.64 9.48
N GLU A 235 -15.97 -17.55 9.05
CA GLU A 235 -17.42 -17.41 9.04
C GLU A 235 -17.87 -16.52 7.87
N THR A 236 -19.02 -16.85 7.29
CA THR A 236 -19.63 -16.10 6.19
C THR A 236 -21.02 -15.63 6.60
N GLY A 237 -21.33 -14.38 6.28
CA GLY A 237 -22.60 -13.76 6.58
C GLY A 237 -22.79 -12.50 5.77
N ASN A 238 -23.59 -11.56 6.30
CA ASN A 238 -23.96 -10.34 5.59
C ASN A 238 -23.50 -9.10 6.37
N ILE A 239 -23.25 -8.02 5.62
CA ILE A 239 -23.08 -6.69 6.17
C ILE A 239 -24.38 -6.28 6.89
N SER A 240 -24.28 -5.87 8.15
CA SER A 240 -25.41 -5.37 8.95
C SER A 240 -25.58 -3.86 8.86
N ARG A 241 -24.46 -3.12 8.74
CA ARG A 241 -24.45 -1.65 8.66
C ARG A 241 -23.20 -1.15 7.94
N LEU A 242 -23.35 -0.01 7.27
CA LEU A 242 -22.25 0.72 6.64
C LEU A 242 -22.19 2.16 7.15
N THR A 243 -20.97 2.67 7.26
CA THR A 243 -20.68 4.10 7.39
C THR A 243 -19.67 4.51 6.32
N THR A 244 -19.28 5.77 6.29
CA THR A 244 -18.18 6.25 5.44
C THR A 244 -16.90 5.45 5.68
N ASN A 245 -16.61 5.13 6.95
CA ASN A 245 -15.31 4.64 7.37
C ASN A 245 -15.28 3.20 7.89
N ASN A 246 -16.43 2.60 8.23
CA ASN A 246 -16.52 1.27 8.85
C ASN A 246 -17.60 0.40 8.20
N VAL A 247 -17.37 -0.92 8.25
CA VAL A 247 -18.32 -1.99 7.87
C VAL A 247 -18.62 -2.85 9.07
N TYR A 248 -19.90 -3.02 9.39
CA TYR A 248 -20.39 -3.79 10.53
C TYR A 248 -21.06 -5.08 10.06
N TYR A 249 -21.01 -6.12 10.89
CA TYR A 249 -21.54 -7.45 10.59
C TYR A 249 -21.79 -8.26 11.87
N GLN A 250 -22.53 -9.34 11.70
CA GLN A 250 -22.84 -10.30 12.77
C GLN A 250 -21.95 -11.55 12.70
N LEU A 251 -20.72 -11.40 12.19
CA LEU A 251 -19.71 -12.47 12.20
C LEU A 251 -19.02 -12.46 13.55
N ASP A 252 -18.83 -13.63 14.12
CA ASP A 252 -18.18 -13.86 15.40
C ASP A 252 -16.68 -13.57 15.33
N SER A 253 -16.15 -12.98 16.40
CA SER A 253 -14.72 -12.77 16.54
C SER A 253 -14.30 -12.67 18.00
N THR A 254 -13.00 -12.77 18.26
CA THR A 254 -12.36 -12.67 19.58
C THR A 254 -10.95 -12.12 19.38
N GLY A 255 -10.28 -11.67 20.45
CA GLY A 255 -8.92 -11.16 20.35
C GLY A 255 -8.01 -12.05 19.49
N GLY A 256 -7.18 -11.45 18.65
CA GLY A 256 -6.33 -12.11 17.66
C GLY A 256 -6.88 -12.09 16.24
N SER A 257 -8.20 -11.96 16.07
CA SER A 257 -8.79 -11.72 14.74
C SER A 257 -8.47 -10.34 14.19
N SER A 258 -7.95 -9.44 15.03
CA SER A 258 -7.62 -8.07 14.65
C SER A 258 -6.64 -8.05 13.49
N GLY A 259 -6.99 -7.29 12.46
CA GLY A 259 -6.30 -7.24 11.17
C GLY A 259 -6.77 -8.26 10.12
N SER A 260 -7.72 -9.15 10.44
CA SER A 260 -8.34 -10.03 9.45
C SER A 260 -9.07 -9.27 8.36
N GLY A 261 -8.94 -9.75 7.13
CA GLY A 261 -9.61 -9.18 5.98
C GLY A 261 -11.05 -9.63 5.96
N VAL A 262 -11.98 -8.69 5.84
CA VAL A 262 -13.38 -8.97 5.50
C VAL A 262 -13.47 -8.92 3.99
N TYR A 263 -13.79 -10.04 3.34
CA TYR A 263 -13.74 -10.16 1.89
C TYR A 263 -15.04 -10.66 1.27
N ASN A 264 -15.30 -10.26 0.03
CA ASN A 264 -16.47 -10.71 -0.75
C ASN A 264 -16.22 -12.04 -1.47
N ASN A 265 -17.23 -12.55 -2.18
CA ASN A 265 -17.13 -13.80 -2.96
C ASN A 265 -16.02 -13.79 -4.04
N ASN A 266 -15.63 -12.62 -4.52
CA ASN A 266 -14.53 -12.46 -5.50
C ASN A 266 -13.14 -12.41 -4.83
N LYS A 267 -13.06 -12.69 -3.53
CA LYS A 267 -11.82 -12.62 -2.73
C LYS A 267 -11.19 -11.22 -2.79
N GLN A 268 -12.04 -10.21 -2.70
CA GLN A 268 -11.63 -8.82 -2.59
C GLN A 268 -11.93 -8.33 -1.17
N ILE A 269 -10.90 -7.84 -0.48
CA ILE A 269 -11.05 -7.25 0.86
C ILE A 269 -11.75 -5.89 0.72
N LEU A 270 -12.75 -5.67 1.57
CA LEU A 270 -13.53 -4.44 1.66
C LEU A 270 -13.45 -3.77 3.04
N ALA A 271 -12.96 -4.48 4.06
CA ALA A 271 -12.67 -3.93 5.37
C ALA A 271 -11.58 -4.74 6.11
N VAL A 272 -10.93 -4.10 7.08
CA VAL A 272 -9.98 -4.73 8.02
C VAL A 272 -10.64 -4.82 9.39
N HIS A 273 -10.90 -6.04 9.87
CA HIS A 273 -11.56 -6.29 11.14
C HIS A 273 -10.71 -5.85 12.33
N ALA A 274 -11.34 -5.29 13.36
CA ALA A 274 -10.64 -4.84 14.57
C ALA A 274 -11.47 -4.83 15.86
N TYR A 275 -12.81 -4.75 15.79
CA TYR A 275 -13.62 -4.37 16.96
C TYR A 275 -14.98 -5.05 17.05
N GLY A 276 -15.56 -4.97 18.25
CA GLY A 276 -16.98 -5.19 18.53
C GLY A 276 -17.77 -3.89 18.76
N SER A 277 -19.10 -3.97 18.68
CA SER A 277 -20.05 -2.89 18.97
C SER A 277 -21.44 -3.45 19.33
N ASN A 278 -22.37 -2.58 19.69
CA ASN A 278 -23.81 -2.85 19.80
C ASN A 278 -24.46 -3.23 18.47
N TYR A 279 -23.80 -2.97 17.33
CA TYR A 279 -24.27 -3.31 15.99
C TYR A 279 -23.60 -4.58 15.42
N GLY A 280 -22.90 -5.33 16.27
CA GLY A 280 -22.07 -6.49 15.92
C GLY A 280 -20.59 -6.13 15.84
N ASN A 281 -19.80 -7.03 15.27
CA ASN A 281 -18.39 -6.79 15.02
C ASN A 281 -18.20 -5.90 13.79
N TYR A 282 -17.07 -5.21 13.70
CA TYR A 282 -16.81 -4.30 12.61
C TYR A 282 -15.32 -4.15 12.29
N GLY A 283 -15.06 -3.49 11.17
CA GLY A 283 -13.71 -3.16 10.73
C GLY A 283 -13.64 -1.88 9.92
N THR A 284 -12.43 -1.35 9.79
CA THR A 284 -12.10 -0.19 8.97
C THR A 284 -12.41 -0.49 7.51
N ARG A 285 -13.38 0.22 6.93
CA ARG A 285 -13.79 0.11 5.53
C ARG A 285 -12.70 0.62 4.60
N ILE A 286 -12.43 -0.13 3.54
CA ILE A 286 -11.64 0.34 2.40
C ILE A 286 -12.55 1.22 1.52
N ASN A 287 -12.51 2.53 1.74
CA ASN A 287 -13.10 3.51 0.82
C ASN A 287 -12.06 3.95 -0.22
N THR A 288 -12.41 4.91 -1.09
CA THR A 288 -11.50 5.37 -2.16
C THR A 288 -10.18 5.90 -1.62
N ASP A 289 -10.22 6.69 -0.55
CA ASP A 289 -9.03 7.34 0.01
C ASP A 289 -8.10 6.31 0.65
N LYS A 290 -8.65 5.42 1.48
CA LYS A 290 -7.91 4.31 2.09
C LYS A 290 -7.40 3.32 1.04
N LEU A 291 -8.14 3.10 -0.05
CA LEU A 291 -7.63 2.28 -1.15
C LEU A 291 -6.38 2.92 -1.79
N ASN A 292 -6.36 4.25 -1.95
CA ASN A 292 -5.19 4.95 -2.48
C ASN A 292 -3.98 4.86 -1.54
N VAL A 293 -4.20 4.99 -0.23
CA VAL A 293 -3.16 4.75 0.79
C VAL A 293 -2.64 3.32 0.73
N VAL A 294 -3.51 2.31 0.71
CA VAL A 294 -3.06 0.91 0.65
C VAL A 294 -2.28 0.64 -0.64
N LYS A 295 -2.67 1.24 -1.77
CA LYS A 295 -1.91 1.15 -3.02
C LYS A 295 -0.54 1.81 -2.94
N SER A 296 -0.42 2.95 -2.25
CA SER A 296 0.89 3.57 -2.06
C SER A 296 1.79 2.71 -1.18
N TRP A 297 1.25 2.03 -0.15
CA TRP A 297 2.00 1.06 0.65
C TRP A 297 2.44 -0.17 -0.14
N ILE A 298 1.58 -0.68 -1.03
CA ILE A 298 1.93 -1.81 -1.91
C ILE A 298 3.10 -1.45 -2.83
N THR A 299 3.07 -0.26 -3.41
CA THR A 299 4.07 0.15 -4.41
C THR A 299 5.32 0.80 -3.81
N LEU A 300 5.20 1.46 -2.66
CA LEU A 300 6.19 2.36 -2.06
C LEU A 300 6.72 3.44 -3.01
N ASN A 301 5.93 3.81 -4.02
CA ASN A 301 6.33 4.82 -4.98
C ASN A 301 5.95 6.23 -4.49
N PRO A 302 6.81 7.24 -4.70
CA PRO A 302 6.49 8.64 -4.39
C PRO A 302 5.26 9.10 -5.18
N VAL A 303 4.31 9.75 -4.49
CA VAL A 303 3.12 10.33 -5.11
C VAL A 303 3.39 11.78 -5.48
N ALA A 304 2.89 12.23 -6.64
CA ALA A 304 2.99 13.61 -7.08
C ALA A 304 1.60 14.20 -7.41
N PRO A 305 1.34 15.48 -7.12
CA PRO A 305 0.13 16.17 -7.58
C PRO A 305 -0.01 16.11 -9.11
N THR A 306 -1.24 16.00 -9.60
CA THR A 306 -1.52 15.89 -11.06
C THR A 306 -1.14 17.12 -11.86
N ASN A 307 -0.95 18.27 -11.19
CA ASN A 307 -0.53 19.56 -11.75
C ASN A 307 0.96 19.86 -11.54
N THR A 308 1.77 18.89 -11.10
CA THR A 308 3.22 19.07 -10.92
C THR A 308 3.83 19.57 -12.23
N THR A 309 4.66 20.61 -12.20
CA THR A 309 5.31 21.11 -13.42
C THR A 309 6.20 20.04 -14.04
N GLY A 310 6.16 19.87 -15.35
CA GLY A 310 6.91 18.85 -16.09
C GLY A 310 6.06 17.65 -16.52
N VAL A 311 6.64 16.45 -16.53
CA VAL A 311 5.96 15.23 -17.01
C VAL A 311 5.29 14.49 -15.86
N ASN A 312 3.99 14.23 -16.00
CA ASN A 312 3.11 13.57 -15.02
C ASN A 312 2.50 12.32 -15.63
N TYR A 313 2.38 11.25 -14.87
CA TYR A 313 1.88 10.00 -15.39
C TYR A 313 1.36 9.08 -14.29
N ASN A 314 0.47 8.18 -14.70
CA ASN A 314 0.04 7.06 -13.90
C ASN A 314 -0.29 5.86 -14.77
N SER A 315 -0.24 4.68 -14.17
CA SER A 315 -0.44 3.41 -14.85
C SER A 315 -1.62 2.65 -14.27
N HIS A 316 -2.32 1.92 -15.14
CA HIS A 316 -3.28 0.90 -14.75
C HIS A 316 -2.54 -0.42 -14.58
N VAL A 317 -2.54 -0.97 -13.36
CA VAL A 317 -1.87 -2.22 -12.99
C VAL A 317 -2.90 -3.28 -12.65
N ALA A 318 -2.65 -4.52 -13.06
CA ALA A 318 -3.54 -5.63 -12.78
C ALA A 318 -3.89 -5.74 -11.29
N GLU A 319 -5.19 -5.81 -11.01
CA GLU A 319 -5.82 -5.93 -9.68
C GLU A 319 -5.67 -4.71 -8.75
N LEU A 320 -4.77 -3.77 -9.06
CA LEU A 320 -4.68 -2.48 -8.40
C LEU A 320 -5.48 -1.40 -9.15
N GLY A 321 -5.75 -1.59 -10.43
CA GLY A 321 -6.37 -0.58 -11.27
C GLY A 321 -5.43 0.61 -11.51
N TRP A 322 -6.00 1.81 -11.67
CA TRP A 322 -5.19 3.03 -11.77
C TRP A 322 -4.48 3.30 -10.44
N LEU A 323 -3.17 3.49 -10.53
CA LEU A 323 -2.33 3.99 -9.46
C LEU A 323 -2.42 5.52 -9.37
N VAL A 324 -1.97 6.04 -8.22
CA VAL A 324 -1.80 7.46 -7.97
C VAL A 324 -0.78 8.09 -8.95
N ASN A 325 -0.88 9.40 -9.15
CA ASN A 325 -0.02 10.13 -10.07
C ASN A 325 1.42 10.21 -9.56
N VAL A 326 2.38 10.12 -10.47
CA VAL A 326 3.80 10.39 -10.24
C VAL A 326 4.30 11.40 -11.27
N ALA A 327 5.46 12.01 -11.01
CA ALA A 327 6.03 13.00 -11.92
C ALA A 327 7.56 12.88 -12.01
N ASN A 328 8.12 13.41 -13.10
CA ASN A 328 9.55 13.76 -13.22
C ASN A 328 10.54 12.70 -12.73
N GLY A 329 10.37 11.46 -13.19
CA GLY A 329 11.24 10.32 -12.85
C GLY A 329 10.68 9.38 -11.78
N GLY A 330 9.58 9.73 -11.09
CA GLY A 330 8.92 8.85 -10.12
C GLY A 330 8.44 7.53 -10.73
N THR A 331 8.47 6.44 -9.97
CA THR A 331 8.07 5.13 -10.50
C THR A 331 6.55 5.00 -10.57
N SER A 332 5.99 4.71 -11.77
CA SER A 332 4.60 4.31 -11.91
C SER A 332 4.51 2.82 -12.23
N GLY A 333 3.83 2.05 -11.38
CA GLY A 333 3.70 0.60 -11.50
C GLY A 333 4.19 -0.15 -10.26
N THR A 334 4.60 -1.40 -10.43
CA THR A 334 5.20 -2.24 -9.39
C THR A 334 6.51 -2.85 -9.90
N THR A 335 7.46 -3.13 -9.01
CA THR A 335 8.70 -3.82 -9.37
C THR A 335 8.73 -5.19 -8.70
N GLY A 336 8.90 -6.28 -9.48
CA GLY A 336 9.08 -7.62 -8.92
C GLY A 336 7.84 -8.23 -8.25
N GLN A 337 6.67 -7.60 -8.39
CA GLN A 337 5.40 -8.09 -7.83
C GLN A 337 4.60 -8.95 -8.81
N ASN A 338 5.13 -9.23 -10.00
CA ASN A 338 4.46 -10.01 -11.04
C ASN A 338 3.10 -9.41 -11.48
N ARG A 339 2.90 -8.10 -11.30
CA ARG A 339 1.69 -7.39 -11.74
C ARG A 339 1.97 -6.65 -13.05
N ARG A 340 1.26 -7.05 -14.11
CA ARG A 340 1.34 -6.37 -15.41
C ARG A 340 0.76 -4.95 -15.36
N MET A 341 1.44 -4.02 -16.01
CA MET A 341 0.84 -2.79 -16.50
C MET A 341 -0.07 -3.11 -17.70
N GLU A 342 -1.28 -2.56 -17.72
CA GLU A 342 -2.25 -2.75 -18.80
C GLU A 342 -2.47 -1.45 -19.59
N ALA A 343 -2.35 -0.28 -18.95
CA ALA A 343 -2.48 1.02 -19.60
C ALA A 343 -1.67 2.13 -18.89
N ILE A 344 -1.52 3.27 -19.57
CA ILE A 344 -0.85 4.47 -19.05
C ILE A 344 -1.53 5.74 -19.54
N LYS A 345 -1.50 6.80 -18.71
CA LYS A 345 -1.75 8.19 -19.11
C LYS A 345 -0.50 9.00 -18.83
N ILE A 346 -0.14 9.89 -19.75
CA ILE A 346 1.00 10.79 -19.60
C ILE A 346 0.55 12.20 -19.98
N ASN A 347 0.87 13.17 -19.13
CA ASN A 347 0.60 14.58 -19.31
C ASN A 347 1.90 15.37 -19.20
N ILE A 348 2.03 16.44 -19.97
CA ILE A 348 2.98 17.51 -19.69
C ILE A 348 2.23 18.72 -19.16
N ASN A 349 2.66 19.19 -18.00
CA ASN A 349 2.25 20.45 -17.40
C ASN A 349 3.45 21.40 -17.45
N ASP A 350 3.71 21.97 -18.62
CA ASP A 350 4.72 23.02 -18.79
C ASP A 350 4.10 24.15 -19.60
N SER A 351 3.96 25.32 -18.97
CA SER A 351 3.40 26.51 -19.60
C SER A 351 4.46 27.36 -20.32
N LYS A 352 5.75 27.01 -20.21
CA LYS A 352 6.85 27.82 -20.76
C LYS A 352 7.10 27.59 -22.24
N PHE A 353 6.68 26.45 -22.79
CA PHE A 353 6.97 26.07 -24.17
C PHE A 353 5.71 25.53 -24.85
N ALA A 354 5.46 25.96 -26.09
CA ALA A 354 4.38 25.38 -26.87
C ALA A 354 4.70 23.92 -27.29
N GLY A 355 3.68 23.08 -27.38
CA GLY A 355 3.83 21.68 -27.80
C GLY A 355 3.01 20.71 -26.96
N SER A 356 3.24 19.42 -27.18
CA SER A 356 2.55 18.34 -26.47
C SER A 356 3.48 17.14 -26.28
N ILE A 357 2.96 16.11 -25.61
CA ILE A 357 3.55 14.77 -25.54
C ILE A 357 2.69 13.80 -26.35
N GLN A 358 3.34 12.95 -27.12
CA GLN A 358 2.71 11.85 -27.84
C GLN A 358 3.31 10.52 -27.38
N TYR A 359 2.46 9.51 -27.21
CA TYR A 359 2.90 8.18 -26.81
C TYR A 359 2.01 7.10 -27.39
N ARG A 360 2.56 5.89 -27.50
CA ARG A 360 1.83 4.68 -27.84
C ARG A 360 2.42 3.49 -27.12
N THR A 361 1.61 2.46 -26.95
CA THR A 361 1.96 1.23 -26.24
C THR A 361 1.85 0.03 -27.18
N HIS A 362 2.74 -0.94 -27.00
CA HIS A 362 2.63 -2.27 -27.58
C HIS A 362 1.92 -3.18 -26.58
N VAL A 363 0.78 -3.74 -26.97
CA VAL A 363 -0.07 -4.57 -26.09
C VAL A 363 -0.12 -5.99 -26.61
N LYS A 364 -0.05 -6.97 -25.70
CA LYS A 364 -0.16 -8.39 -26.04
C LYS A 364 -1.39 -8.65 -26.91
N ASP A 365 -1.20 -9.41 -27.99
CA ASP A 365 -2.21 -9.81 -28.99
C ASP A 365 -2.85 -8.65 -29.78
N LYS A 366 -2.40 -7.40 -29.60
CA LYS A 366 -2.86 -6.22 -30.34
C LYS A 366 -1.75 -5.50 -31.10
N GLY A 367 -0.50 -5.69 -30.69
CA GLY A 367 0.63 -4.99 -31.27
C GLY A 367 0.68 -3.52 -30.83
N TRP A 368 1.29 -2.67 -31.67
CA TRP A 368 1.32 -1.23 -31.44
C TRP A 368 -0.06 -0.61 -31.63
N LEU A 369 -0.53 0.10 -30.60
CA LEU A 369 -1.73 0.94 -30.70
C LEU A 369 -1.42 2.28 -31.36
N ASN A 370 -2.47 3.03 -31.67
CA ASN A 370 -2.37 4.39 -32.21
C ASN A 370 -1.63 5.32 -31.23
N TRP A 371 -0.94 6.31 -31.80
CA TRP A 371 -0.40 7.43 -31.02
C TRP A 371 -1.55 8.21 -30.38
N VAL A 372 -1.42 8.45 -29.08
CA VAL A 372 -2.30 9.33 -28.32
C VAL A 372 -1.50 10.51 -27.76
N SER A 373 -2.20 11.55 -27.30
CA SER A 373 -1.59 12.76 -26.75
C SER A 373 -2.09 13.04 -25.34
N ASN A 374 -1.37 13.90 -24.61
CA ASN A 374 -1.68 14.45 -23.28
C ASN A 374 -2.96 13.90 -22.60
N GLY A 375 -2.78 13.06 -21.60
CA GLY A 375 -3.85 12.59 -20.70
C GLY A 375 -4.73 11.48 -21.25
N THR A 376 -4.64 11.20 -22.55
CA THR A 376 -5.41 10.14 -23.19
C THR A 376 -4.87 8.77 -22.81
N VAL A 377 -5.74 7.78 -22.58
CA VAL A 377 -5.29 6.42 -22.25
C VAL A 377 -4.59 5.77 -23.44
N SER A 378 -3.41 5.20 -23.23
CA SER A 378 -2.80 4.22 -24.14
C SER A 378 -2.73 2.86 -23.45
N GLY A 379 -3.24 1.81 -24.09
CA GLY A 379 -3.27 0.45 -23.57
C GLY A 379 -4.69 -0.11 -23.45
N THR A 380 -4.92 -1.00 -22.50
CA THR A 380 -6.22 -1.58 -22.17
C THR A 380 -6.45 -1.59 -20.66
N THR A 381 -7.70 -1.58 -20.21
CA THR A 381 -8.03 -1.66 -18.78
C THR A 381 -8.92 -2.88 -18.53
N GLY A 382 -8.52 -3.78 -17.63
CA GLY A 382 -9.36 -4.92 -17.22
C GLY A 382 -9.50 -6.03 -18.26
N GLN A 383 -8.84 -5.92 -19.42
CA GLN A 383 -8.89 -6.93 -20.48
C GLN A 383 -7.87 -8.06 -20.30
N LYS A 384 -7.11 -8.06 -19.19
CA LYS A 384 -6.05 -9.04 -18.91
C LYS A 384 -4.95 -9.11 -19.98
N ARG A 385 -4.66 -7.97 -20.63
CA ARG A 385 -3.60 -7.84 -21.64
C ARG A 385 -2.51 -6.92 -21.13
N GLN A 386 -1.28 -7.42 -21.10
CA GLN A 386 -0.13 -6.64 -20.66
C GLN A 386 0.36 -5.66 -21.74
N MET A 387 0.87 -4.52 -21.29
CA MET A 387 1.81 -3.71 -22.06
C MET A 387 3.17 -4.42 -22.09
N GLU A 388 3.82 -4.45 -23.25
CA GLU A 388 5.14 -5.05 -23.43
C GLU A 388 6.21 -4.01 -23.80
N ALA A 389 5.81 -2.92 -24.46
CA ALA A 389 6.69 -1.81 -24.82
C ALA A 389 5.95 -0.47 -24.91
N ILE A 390 6.71 0.63 -24.92
CA ILE A 390 6.22 1.99 -25.05
C ILE A 390 7.17 2.85 -25.89
N GLN A 391 6.60 3.82 -26.61
CA GLN A 391 7.33 4.91 -27.27
C GLN A 391 6.71 6.23 -26.85
N ILE A 392 7.56 7.24 -26.58
CA ILE A 392 7.15 8.56 -26.09
C ILE A 392 7.99 9.62 -26.80
N LYS A 393 7.36 10.65 -27.35
CA LYS A 393 8.02 11.77 -28.01
C LYS A 393 7.35 13.11 -27.68
N LEU A 394 8.12 14.18 -27.73
CA LEU A 394 7.62 15.54 -27.60
C LEU A 394 7.29 16.13 -28.97
N THR A 395 6.45 17.16 -29.00
CA THR A 395 6.14 17.94 -30.20
C THR A 395 6.36 19.43 -29.95
N GLY A 396 6.42 20.25 -31.01
CA GLY A 396 6.53 21.70 -30.91
C GLY A 396 7.84 22.19 -30.28
N GLU A 397 7.79 23.36 -29.65
CA GLU A 397 8.94 24.00 -28.98
C GLU A 397 9.47 23.14 -27.83
N LEU A 398 8.60 22.40 -27.12
CA LEU A 398 9.01 21.44 -26.09
C LEU A 398 10.04 20.43 -26.61
N SER A 399 9.86 19.94 -27.84
CA SER A 399 10.80 19.00 -28.46
C SER A 399 12.15 19.63 -28.83
N SER A 400 12.20 20.96 -28.96
CA SER A 400 13.43 21.71 -29.20
C SER A 400 14.18 22.02 -27.90
N ALA A 401 13.44 22.25 -26.80
CA ALA A 401 13.99 22.58 -25.49
C ALA A 401 14.42 21.34 -24.68
N TYR A 402 13.76 20.20 -24.86
CA TYR A 402 13.96 19.02 -24.02
C TYR A 402 14.10 17.71 -24.83
N ASN A 403 14.79 16.76 -24.21
CA ASN A 403 14.66 15.34 -24.47
C ASN A 403 13.66 14.72 -23.48
N ILE A 404 12.75 13.88 -23.98
CA ILE A 404 11.95 13.01 -23.12
C ILE A 404 12.68 11.68 -22.95
N GLN A 405 13.10 11.36 -21.73
CA GLN A 405 13.76 10.10 -21.40
C GLN A 405 12.81 9.18 -20.64
N TYR A 406 12.85 7.89 -20.94
CA TYR A 406 12.05 6.89 -20.25
C TYR A 406 12.73 5.53 -20.23
N ARG A 407 12.39 4.73 -19.21
CA ARG A 407 12.78 3.33 -19.09
C ARG A 407 11.65 2.52 -18.45
N THR A 408 11.68 1.21 -18.68
CA THR A 408 10.63 0.30 -18.23
C THR A 408 11.22 -0.80 -17.36
N HIS A 409 10.50 -1.21 -16.31
CA HIS A 409 10.81 -2.42 -15.56
C HIS A 409 10.10 -3.59 -16.20
N LEU A 410 10.86 -4.58 -16.66
CA LEU A 410 10.32 -5.78 -17.31
C LEU A 410 10.38 -6.96 -16.33
N GLN A 411 9.32 -7.76 -16.34
CA GLN A 411 9.25 -9.00 -15.56
C GLN A 411 10.49 -9.87 -15.79
N ASN A 412 11.12 -10.33 -14.70
CA ASN A 412 12.32 -11.17 -14.68
C ASN A 412 13.54 -10.59 -15.41
N LYS A 413 13.55 -9.28 -15.71
CA LYS A 413 14.69 -8.59 -16.33
C LYS A 413 15.12 -7.33 -15.59
N GLY A 414 14.21 -6.71 -14.83
CA GLY A 414 14.51 -5.47 -14.13
C GLY A 414 14.35 -4.24 -15.02
N TRP A 415 14.95 -3.13 -14.59
CA TRP A 415 14.96 -1.87 -15.32
C TRP A 415 15.79 -1.95 -16.60
N THR A 416 15.21 -1.51 -17.71
CA THR A 416 15.95 -1.29 -18.96
C THR A 416 16.82 -0.03 -18.88
N SER A 417 17.78 0.11 -19.80
CA SER A 417 18.45 1.39 -20.04
C SER A 417 17.43 2.47 -20.44
N TRP A 418 17.78 3.73 -20.14
CA TRP A 418 17.01 4.89 -20.58
C TRP A 418 17.08 5.02 -22.10
N VAL A 419 15.93 5.22 -22.73
CA VAL A 419 15.79 5.59 -24.14
C VAL A 419 15.20 6.98 -24.25
N SER A 420 15.14 7.56 -25.46
CA SER A 420 14.63 8.93 -25.65
C SER A 420 13.83 9.10 -26.94
N ASN A 421 12.98 10.13 -26.95
CA ASN A 421 12.42 10.76 -28.15
C ASN A 421 11.87 9.78 -29.21
N GLY A 422 11.01 8.86 -28.81
CA GLY A 422 10.30 7.93 -29.70
C GLY A 422 10.97 6.57 -29.86
N ALA A 423 12.17 6.37 -29.28
CA ALA A 423 12.81 5.06 -29.24
C ALA A 423 12.00 4.04 -28.40
N THR A 424 12.06 2.76 -28.73
CA THR A 424 11.29 1.74 -28.01
C THR A 424 11.91 1.43 -26.65
N SER A 425 11.13 1.54 -25.57
CA SER A 425 11.46 0.93 -24.27
C SER A 425 10.58 -0.31 -24.06
N GLY A 426 11.18 -1.44 -23.71
CA GLY A 426 10.49 -2.71 -23.53
C GLY A 426 10.80 -3.72 -24.62
N THR A 427 9.90 -4.69 -24.83
CA THR A 427 10.05 -5.74 -25.85
C THR A 427 8.75 -5.91 -26.63
N THR A 428 8.84 -6.29 -27.91
CA THR A 428 7.66 -6.60 -28.73
C THR A 428 7.63 -8.09 -29.02
N GLY A 429 6.50 -8.77 -28.74
CA GLY A 429 6.29 -10.17 -29.13
C GLY A 429 7.07 -11.20 -28.30
N GLN A 430 7.70 -10.78 -27.19
CA GLN A 430 8.39 -11.69 -26.27
C GLN A 430 7.51 -12.16 -25.10
N ASN A 431 6.21 -11.80 -25.10
CA ASN A 431 5.25 -12.10 -24.03
C ASN A 431 5.74 -11.66 -22.64
N ARG A 432 6.61 -10.64 -22.57
CA ARG A 432 7.19 -10.12 -21.33
C ARG A 432 6.45 -8.85 -20.91
N GLN A 433 5.81 -8.91 -19.76
CA GLN A 433 5.04 -7.78 -19.25
C GLN A 433 5.95 -6.67 -18.71
N MET A 434 5.57 -5.43 -19.02
CA MET A 434 6.01 -4.25 -18.27
C MET A 434 5.33 -4.27 -16.89
N GLU A 435 6.09 -4.02 -15.83
CA GLU A 435 5.59 -3.93 -14.46
C GLU A 435 5.63 -2.49 -13.93
N ALA A 436 6.61 -1.69 -14.37
CA ALA A 436 6.72 -0.27 -14.02
C ALA A 436 7.38 0.56 -15.13
N ILE A 437 7.27 1.89 -15.01
CA ILE A 437 7.89 2.87 -15.90
C ILE A 437 8.39 4.08 -15.12
N GLN A 438 9.47 4.69 -15.61
CA GLN A 438 9.94 6.02 -15.21
C GLN A 438 10.10 6.89 -16.46
N ILE A 439 9.73 8.16 -16.34
CA ILE A 439 9.71 9.16 -17.40
C ILE A 439 10.20 10.49 -16.84
N ARG A 440 11.17 11.13 -17.50
CA ARG A 440 11.73 12.43 -17.12
C ARG A 440 12.01 13.33 -18.32
N LEU A 441 11.90 14.65 -18.11
CA LEU A 441 12.39 15.65 -19.05
C LEU A 441 13.87 15.96 -18.74
N VAL A 442 14.69 16.06 -19.78
CA VAL A 442 16.10 16.46 -19.68
C VAL A 442 16.33 17.61 -20.64
N LYS A 443 16.84 18.73 -20.16
CA LYS A 443 17.13 19.90 -20.99
C LYS A 443 18.18 19.56 -22.06
N LYS A 444 18.00 20.11 -23.26
CA LYS A 444 18.98 20.01 -24.35
C LYS A 444 20.11 21.00 -24.21
#